data_AF-A0A238FEH0-F1
#
_entry.id   AF-A0A238FEH0-F1
#
_cell.length_a   1.000
_cell.length_b   1.000
_cell.length_c   1.000
_cell.angle_alpha   90.00
_cell.angle_beta   90.00
_cell.angle_gamma   90.00
#
_symmetry.space_group_name_H-M   'P 1'
#
loop_
_entity.id
_entity.type
_entity.pdbx_description
1 polymer ?
#
loop_
_entity_poly.entity_id
_entity_poly.type
_entity_poly.pdbx_seq_one_letter_code
_entity_poly.pdbx_strand_id
1 'polypeptide(L)'
;MTAPTADQLAQQLAQFSTLPEELIQVVKTARLALRDDTRLRSVYGHSSSFWTSFAQVWRDQAQSLARDHQTTTETPSRQAITSLAYLLLSLCTNDQQNQRSAVSEIELHLRSVLLTASSLTNLENETFTPMTRACCQALTNLITGNEELATEFLKARLVSEKDDKLISRLFASQDSQTLEALLIFLLNVIHASQERSTLLATFGDGPKILDRMLVLIGSFTSDEEQDEGADPIAVKGKKAVFSLGWVVLNSWDLQAGLVGLITLRFGRYAIGQQLIENGAWAHAYEHQQAMSGFIISSLQTTLLKFLDGYLSEHFQKNPSPPSSAILSLPSSLTKLLNAFIQDLTTELRPKDGRDANTLQGAVLVVTCLNSLGLHGKEGREAIVVGIEATIGGFHFSCCSSGCFETFLTKLMNCILPLLALLGFANSLSTQTRQMPLAEISKVPDDPAAAPWIDPPAIGQLKRECVRFLSIAASDNQKAQEEIREKEGLVMVLGMCQIDDSNPTLREHALFAIRNLLKGNEKNQALVAGLEPRYLVGRNGELRDLPPALRPDGRHTQDF
;
A
#
# COMPACT_ATOMS: atom_id res chain seq x y z
N MET A 1 -12.82 -11.99 46.26
CA MET A 1 -11.79 -11.27 47.04
C MET A 1 -12.02 -9.79 46.80
N THR A 2 -12.01 -8.96 47.84
CA THR A 2 -12.14 -7.50 47.69
C THR A 2 -10.92 -6.96 46.93
N ALA A 3 -11.13 -6.08 45.95
CA ALA A 3 -10.04 -5.45 45.21
C ALA A 3 -9.15 -4.64 46.19
N PRO A 4 -7.81 -4.69 46.05
CA PRO A 4 -6.92 -3.89 46.89
C PRO A 4 -7.14 -2.39 46.62
N THR A 5 -6.89 -1.55 47.62
CA THR A 5 -6.81 -0.09 47.37
C THR A 5 -5.57 0.24 46.55
N ALA A 6 -5.52 1.43 45.93
CA ALA A 6 -4.34 1.86 45.17
C ALA A 6 -3.05 1.86 46.02
N ASP A 7 -3.13 2.30 47.28
CA ASP A 7 -1.99 2.31 48.20
C ASP A 7 -1.58 0.90 48.64
N GLN A 8 -2.54 0.01 48.87
CA GLN A 8 -2.25 -1.40 49.16
C GLN A 8 -1.54 -2.06 47.98
N LEU A 9 -2.03 -1.82 46.77
CA LEU A 9 -1.41 -2.34 45.55
C LEU A 9 -0.01 -1.76 45.35
N ALA A 10 0.18 -0.45 45.55
CA ALA A 10 1.49 0.18 45.49
C ALA A 10 2.49 -0.44 46.48
N GLN A 11 2.07 -0.61 47.74
CA GLN A 11 2.89 -1.22 48.79
C GLN A 11 3.25 -2.67 48.46
N GLN A 12 2.28 -3.46 47.97
CA GLN A 12 2.53 -4.84 47.55
C GLN A 12 3.50 -4.91 46.35
N LEU A 13 3.34 -4.06 45.35
CA LEU A 13 4.25 -3.99 44.20
C LEU A 13 5.68 -3.64 44.64
N ALA A 14 5.83 -2.65 45.53
CA ALA A 14 7.15 -2.27 46.06
C ALA A 14 7.80 -3.41 46.87
N GLN A 15 7.01 -4.18 47.62
CA GLN A 15 7.50 -5.28 48.45
C GLN A 15 7.99 -6.47 47.62
N PHE A 16 7.28 -6.81 46.55
CA PHE A 16 7.55 -8.01 45.75
C PHE A 16 8.33 -7.71 44.45
N SER A 17 8.96 -6.54 44.33
CA SER A 17 9.61 -6.12 43.08
C SER A 17 10.70 -7.07 42.59
N THR A 18 11.33 -7.82 43.49
CA THR A 18 12.38 -8.82 43.21
C THR A 18 11.92 -10.27 43.37
N LEU A 19 10.64 -10.51 43.67
CA LEU A 19 10.04 -11.81 43.95
C LEU A 19 8.98 -12.14 42.88
N PRO A 20 9.36 -12.77 41.76
CA PRO A 20 8.51 -12.83 40.58
C PRO A 20 7.21 -13.64 40.78
N GLU A 21 7.24 -14.71 41.58
CA GLU A 21 6.05 -15.57 41.79
C GLU A 21 4.96 -14.85 42.59
N GLU A 22 5.34 -14.20 43.69
CA GLU A 22 4.44 -13.37 44.51
C GLU A 22 3.94 -12.17 43.70
N LEU A 23 4.81 -11.55 42.90
CA LEU A 23 4.47 -10.45 42.02
C LEU A 23 3.41 -10.84 40.99
N ILE A 24 3.56 -12.01 40.34
CA ILE A 24 2.57 -12.52 39.38
C ILE A 24 1.19 -12.61 40.04
N GLN A 25 1.13 -13.12 41.28
CA GLN A 25 -0.15 -13.28 41.98
C GLN A 25 -0.79 -11.93 42.33
N VAL A 26 -0.01 -10.95 42.78
CA VAL A 26 -0.48 -9.57 43.06
C VAL A 26 -1.02 -8.92 41.78
N VAL A 27 -0.24 -8.97 40.70
CA VAL A 27 -0.58 -8.37 39.41
C VAL A 27 -1.83 -9.03 38.80
N LYS A 28 -1.92 -10.36 38.86
CA LYS A 28 -3.09 -11.11 38.38
C LYS A 28 -4.35 -10.75 39.15
N THR A 29 -4.26 -10.60 40.47
CA THR A 29 -5.39 -10.20 41.30
C THR A 29 -5.88 -8.79 40.93
N ALA A 30 -4.96 -7.83 40.78
CA ALA A 30 -5.28 -6.47 40.36
C ALA A 30 -5.91 -6.42 38.95
N ARG A 31 -5.38 -7.20 38.01
CA ARG A 31 -5.91 -7.29 36.64
C ARG A 31 -7.31 -7.90 36.60
N LEU A 32 -7.57 -8.97 37.36
CA LEU A 32 -8.91 -9.56 37.45
C LEU A 32 -9.90 -8.56 38.05
N ALA A 33 -9.49 -7.80 39.08
CA ALA A 33 -10.33 -6.73 39.62
C ALA A 33 -10.65 -5.64 38.58
N LEU A 34 -9.67 -5.20 37.77
CA LEU A 34 -9.89 -4.23 36.68
C LEU A 34 -10.84 -4.73 35.59
N ARG A 35 -10.85 -6.04 35.34
CA ARG A 35 -11.80 -6.66 34.41
C ARG A 35 -13.22 -6.62 34.97
N ASP A 36 -13.35 -6.87 36.27
CA ASP A 36 -14.65 -6.94 36.94
C ASP A 36 -15.21 -5.53 37.27
N ASP A 37 -14.36 -4.52 37.48
CA ASP A 37 -14.73 -3.11 37.67
C ASP A 37 -13.78 -2.14 36.95
N THR A 38 -14.26 -1.55 35.84
CA THR A 38 -13.48 -0.64 35.00
C THR A 38 -13.12 0.68 35.67
N ARG A 39 -13.87 1.10 36.72
CA ARG A 39 -13.59 2.34 37.46
C ARG A 39 -12.27 2.26 38.23
N LEU A 40 -11.79 1.05 38.51
CA LEU A 40 -10.50 0.83 39.14
C LEU A 40 -9.32 1.34 38.29
N ARG A 41 -9.51 1.53 36.97
CA ARG A 41 -8.48 2.15 36.10
C ARG A 41 -8.13 3.54 36.61
N SER A 42 -9.13 4.35 36.92
CA SER A 42 -8.92 5.69 37.44
C SER A 42 -8.41 5.64 38.89
N VAL A 43 -8.93 4.72 39.72
CA VAL A 43 -8.48 4.57 41.12
C VAL A 43 -6.98 4.25 41.21
N TYR A 44 -6.51 3.27 40.43
CA TYR A 44 -5.09 2.91 40.44
C TYR A 44 -4.25 3.93 39.68
N GLY A 45 -4.66 4.32 38.48
CA GLY A 45 -3.84 5.15 37.61
C GLY A 45 -3.83 6.64 37.94
N HIS A 46 -4.70 7.14 38.82
CA HIS A 46 -4.57 8.50 39.38
C HIS A 46 -3.68 8.54 40.63
N SER A 47 -3.22 7.39 41.13
CA SER A 47 -2.30 7.33 42.26
C SER A 47 -0.84 7.45 41.81
N SER A 48 -0.15 8.48 42.32
CA SER A 48 1.29 8.65 42.08
C SER A 48 2.15 7.60 42.78
N SER A 49 1.72 7.12 43.96
CA SER A 49 2.39 6.05 44.69
C SER A 49 2.35 4.75 43.89
N PHE A 50 1.21 4.45 43.26
CA PHE A 50 1.06 3.30 42.37
C PHE A 50 2.06 3.35 41.20
N TRP A 51 2.10 4.43 40.42
CA TRP A 51 3.01 4.53 39.27
C TRP A 51 4.47 4.45 39.67
N THR A 52 4.85 5.05 40.80
CA THR A 52 6.22 4.98 41.34
C THR A 52 6.61 3.53 41.64
N SER A 53 5.76 2.80 42.38
CA SER A 53 6.01 1.38 42.70
C SER A 53 5.95 0.50 41.46
N PHE A 54 5.04 0.78 40.52
CA PHE A 54 4.92 0.03 39.28
C PHE A 54 6.14 0.20 38.38
N ALA A 55 6.66 1.43 38.26
CA ALA A 55 7.90 1.72 37.53
C ALA A 55 9.12 1.04 38.18
N GLN A 56 9.20 1.01 39.51
CA GLN A 56 10.24 0.28 40.23
C GLN A 56 10.21 -1.21 39.89
N VAL A 57 9.03 -1.84 39.92
CA VAL A 57 8.89 -3.25 39.56
C VAL A 57 9.30 -3.50 38.11
N TRP A 58 8.84 -2.68 37.17
CA TRP A 58 9.25 -2.78 35.76
C TRP A 58 10.77 -2.67 35.59
N ARG A 59 11.40 -1.75 36.30
CA ARG A 59 12.86 -1.57 36.29
C ARG A 59 13.58 -2.80 36.83
N ASP A 60 13.17 -3.31 37.99
CA ASP A 60 13.81 -4.46 38.64
C ASP A 60 13.68 -5.71 37.78
N GLN A 61 12.50 -5.95 37.19
CA GLN A 61 12.27 -7.07 36.29
C GLN A 61 13.01 -6.92 34.96
N ALA A 62 13.09 -5.71 34.39
CA ALA A 62 13.89 -5.45 33.19
C ALA A 62 15.39 -5.71 33.43
N GLN A 63 15.91 -5.32 34.60
CA GLN A 63 17.29 -5.61 34.99
C GLN A 63 17.55 -7.10 35.21
N SER A 64 16.61 -7.81 35.84
CA SER A 64 16.69 -9.27 35.99
C SER A 64 16.68 -9.97 34.62
N LEU A 65 15.78 -9.58 33.71
CA LEU A 65 15.74 -10.10 32.35
C LEU A 65 17.06 -9.85 31.60
N ALA A 66 17.66 -8.66 31.76
CA ALA A 66 18.94 -8.33 31.13
C ALA A 66 20.11 -9.14 31.70
N ARG A 67 20.07 -9.59 32.96
CA ARG A 67 21.09 -10.49 33.53
C ARG A 67 20.93 -11.91 33.01
N ASP A 68 19.69 -12.38 32.92
CA ASP A 68 19.36 -13.77 32.55
C ASP A 68 19.00 -13.92 31.06
N HIS A 69 19.38 -12.95 30.22
CA HIS A 69 18.96 -12.87 28.83
C HIS A 69 19.45 -14.03 27.95
N GLN A 70 20.46 -14.79 28.41
CA GLN A 70 21.03 -15.94 27.70
C GLN A 70 20.34 -17.26 28.08
N THR A 71 19.49 -17.25 29.11
CA THR A 71 18.83 -18.45 29.60
C THR A 71 17.75 -18.91 28.62
N THR A 72 17.89 -20.14 28.12
CA THR A 72 16.97 -20.69 27.11
C THR A 72 15.66 -21.22 27.69
N THR A 73 15.62 -21.55 28.98
CA THR A 73 14.42 -22.02 29.69
C THR A 73 13.58 -20.86 30.19
N GLU A 74 12.25 -21.01 30.24
CA GLU A 74 11.36 -20.00 30.81
C GLU A 74 11.76 -19.60 32.24
N THR A 75 11.75 -18.29 32.54
CA THR A 75 12.11 -17.76 33.86
C THR A 75 10.90 -17.09 34.53
N PRO A 76 10.81 -17.14 35.88
CA PRO A 76 9.75 -16.43 36.60
C PRO A 76 9.69 -14.93 36.28
N SER A 77 10.85 -14.30 36.02
CA SER A 77 10.92 -12.90 35.59
C SER A 77 10.17 -12.64 34.27
N ARG A 78 10.26 -13.54 33.28
CA ARG A 78 9.52 -13.39 32.00
C ARG A 78 8.01 -13.51 32.18
N GLN A 79 7.56 -14.42 33.06
CA GLN A 79 6.15 -14.56 33.39
C GLN A 79 5.62 -13.34 34.17
N ALA A 80 6.44 -12.78 35.07
CA ALA A 80 6.14 -11.54 35.77
C ALA A 80 6.00 -10.36 34.79
N ILE A 81 6.97 -10.16 33.89
CA ILE A 81 6.90 -9.11 32.86
C ILE A 81 5.67 -9.27 31.97
N THR A 82 5.35 -10.49 31.56
CA THR A 82 4.13 -10.79 30.79
C THR A 82 2.88 -10.34 31.55
N SER A 83 2.81 -10.65 32.84
CA SER A 83 1.69 -10.23 33.71
C SER A 83 1.62 -8.71 33.87
N LEU A 84 2.77 -8.04 34.04
CA LEU A 84 2.88 -6.58 34.14
C LEU A 84 2.41 -5.90 32.85
N ALA A 85 2.82 -6.42 31.68
CA ALA A 85 2.41 -5.90 30.38
C ALA A 85 0.88 -5.94 30.21
N TYR A 86 0.23 -7.04 30.62
CA TYR A 86 -1.22 -7.13 30.57
C TYR A 86 -1.93 -6.22 31.57
N LEU A 87 -1.36 -5.99 32.75
CA LEU A 87 -1.91 -5.00 33.68
C LEU A 87 -1.79 -3.59 33.11
N LEU A 88 -0.62 -3.23 32.57
CA LEU A 88 -0.37 -1.94 31.91
C LEU A 88 -1.37 -1.70 30.77
N LEU A 89 -1.56 -2.70 29.90
CA LEU A 89 -2.56 -2.68 28.83
C LEU A 89 -3.95 -2.39 29.37
N SER A 90 -4.35 -3.10 30.44
CA SER A 90 -5.69 -2.97 31.05
C SER A 90 -5.91 -1.60 31.68
N LEU A 91 -4.86 -0.99 32.25
CA LEU A 91 -4.89 0.34 32.85
C LEU A 91 -5.01 1.46 31.80
N CYS A 92 -4.31 1.31 30.67
CA CYS A 92 -4.30 2.33 29.61
C CYS A 92 -5.53 2.30 28.71
N THR A 93 -6.36 1.27 28.79
CA THR A 93 -7.47 1.12 27.85
C THR A 93 -8.57 2.15 28.12
N ASN A 94 -8.81 3.01 27.12
CA ASN A 94 -9.76 4.12 27.16
C ASN A 94 -9.52 5.11 28.32
N ASP A 95 -8.27 5.26 28.79
CA ASP A 95 -7.91 6.20 29.85
C ASP A 95 -6.64 7.00 29.46
N GLN A 96 -6.84 8.23 29.00
CA GLN A 96 -5.75 9.08 28.49
C GLN A 96 -4.79 9.56 29.56
N GLN A 97 -5.23 9.70 30.81
CA GLN A 97 -4.35 10.10 31.90
C GLN A 97 -3.39 8.96 32.24
N ASN A 98 -3.92 7.73 32.34
CA ASN A 98 -3.11 6.55 32.57
C ASN A 98 -2.10 6.32 31.45
N GLN A 99 -2.49 6.58 30.20
CA GLN A 99 -1.58 6.54 29.05
C GLN A 99 -0.42 7.53 29.18
N ARG A 100 -0.67 8.78 29.58
CA ARG A 100 0.41 9.76 29.82
C ARG A 100 1.35 9.32 30.95
N SER A 101 0.82 8.84 32.07
CA SER A 101 1.63 8.31 33.18
C SER A 101 2.42 7.06 32.77
N ALA A 102 1.84 6.19 31.95
CA ALA A 102 2.54 5.02 31.41
C ALA A 102 3.69 5.43 30.49
N VAL A 103 3.49 6.42 29.62
CA VAL A 103 4.57 6.92 28.75
C VAL A 103 5.67 7.59 29.57
N SER A 104 5.34 8.35 30.62
CA SER A 104 6.35 9.01 31.45
C SER A 104 7.14 8.04 32.33
N GLU A 105 6.46 7.09 32.98
CA GLU A 105 7.07 6.25 34.02
C GLU A 105 7.51 4.86 33.53
N ILE A 106 6.84 4.30 32.52
CA ILE A 106 6.99 2.88 32.15
C ILE A 106 7.64 2.66 30.78
N GLU A 107 7.44 3.56 29.80
CA GLU A 107 7.92 3.36 28.41
C GLU A 107 9.40 3.00 28.35
N LEU A 108 10.25 3.67 29.13
CA LEU A 108 11.69 3.42 29.14
C LEU A 108 12.03 1.98 29.58
N HIS A 109 11.31 1.46 30.59
CA HIS A 109 11.50 0.11 31.09
C HIS A 109 10.92 -0.94 30.14
N LEU A 110 9.73 -0.69 29.59
CA LEU A 110 9.10 -1.52 28.56
C LEU A 110 10.00 -1.61 27.31
N ARG A 111 10.57 -0.49 26.88
CA ARG A 111 11.53 -0.41 25.78
C ARG A 111 12.77 -1.24 26.05
N SER A 112 13.33 -1.15 27.26
CA SER A 112 14.50 -1.97 27.66
C SER A 112 14.19 -3.47 27.56
N VAL A 113 13.02 -3.90 28.03
CA VAL A 113 12.57 -5.30 27.92
C VAL A 113 12.47 -5.73 26.46
N LEU A 114 11.81 -4.93 25.62
CA LEU A 114 11.65 -5.24 24.20
C LEU A 114 12.99 -5.22 23.45
N LEU A 115 13.95 -4.39 23.85
CA LEU A 115 15.31 -4.39 23.29
C LEU A 115 16.09 -5.65 23.67
N THR A 116 15.93 -6.18 24.89
CA THR A 116 16.52 -7.47 25.27
C THR A 116 15.85 -8.62 24.54
N ALA A 117 14.52 -8.58 24.39
CA ALA A 117 13.75 -9.64 23.74
C ALA A 117 13.96 -9.67 22.21
N SER A 118 14.18 -8.51 21.59
CA SER A 118 14.41 -8.38 20.13
C SER A 118 15.89 -8.51 19.73
N SER A 119 16.76 -9.02 20.61
CA SER A 119 18.13 -9.40 20.20
C SER A 119 18.05 -10.60 19.26
N LEU A 120 19.02 -10.76 18.36
CA LEU A 120 19.00 -11.84 17.36
C LEU A 120 18.77 -13.21 18.02
N THR A 121 19.49 -13.51 19.09
CA THR A 121 19.38 -14.78 19.81
C THR A 121 18.06 -14.96 20.53
N ASN A 122 17.49 -13.89 21.08
CA ASN A 122 16.31 -13.99 21.94
C ASN A 122 15.01 -13.95 21.13
N LEU A 123 15.03 -13.32 19.96
CA LEU A 123 13.89 -13.25 19.06
C LEU A 123 13.57 -14.63 18.44
N GLU A 124 14.59 -15.47 18.26
CA GLU A 124 14.44 -16.86 17.80
C GLU A 124 14.08 -17.83 18.95
N ASN A 125 14.18 -17.38 20.20
CA ASN A 125 13.85 -18.19 21.35
C ASN A 125 12.36 -18.09 21.68
N GLU A 126 11.61 -19.16 21.40
CA GLU A 126 10.16 -19.24 21.62
C GLU A 126 9.73 -18.91 23.06
N THR A 127 10.61 -19.11 24.05
CA THR A 127 10.32 -18.80 25.46
C THR A 127 10.27 -17.29 25.75
N PHE A 128 10.70 -16.42 24.83
CA PHE A 128 10.50 -14.98 24.90
C PHE A 128 9.18 -14.54 24.24
N THR A 129 8.64 -15.33 23.32
CA THR A 129 7.50 -14.96 22.47
C THR A 129 6.28 -14.47 23.25
N PRO A 130 5.78 -15.16 24.30
CA PRO A 130 4.60 -14.70 25.04
C PRO A 130 4.80 -13.31 25.67
N MET A 131 5.99 -13.08 26.23
CA MET A 131 6.36 -11.82 26.86
C MET A 131 6.49 -10.71 25.81
N THR A 132 7.23 -10.95 24.72
CA THR A 132 7.42 -9.99 23.62
C THR A 132 6.07 -9.54 23.07
N ARG A 133 5.19 -10.51 22.80
CA ARG A 133 3.83 -10.25 22.31
C ARG A 133 3.03 -9.38 23.28
N ALA A 134 3.00 -9.73 24.57
CA ALA A 134 2.28 -8.96 25.57
C ALA A 134 2.82 -7.52 25.69
N CYS A 135 4.14 -7.36 25.64
CA CYS A 135 4.79 -6.05 25.66
C CYS A 135 4.48 -5.21 24.41
N CYS A 136 4.45 -5.81 23.21
CA CYS A 136 4.03 -5.11 21.98
C CYS A 136 2.55 -4.70 22.02
N GLN A 137 1.68 -5.53 22.58
CA GLN A 137 0.26 -5.18 22.78
C GLN A 137 0.12 -4.02 23.79
N ALA A 138 0.89 -4.05 24.88
CA ALA A 138 0.89 -2.96 25.85
C ALA A 138 1.39 -1.64 25.23
N LEU A 139 2.48 -1.71 24.43
CA LEU A 139 3.02 -0.57 23.67
C LEU A 139 1.97 0.06 22.75
N THR A 140 1.19 -0.77 22.06
CA THR A 140 0.08 -0.34 21.19
C THR A 140 -0.96 0.46 21.96
N ASN A 141 -1.33 -0.03 23.15
CA ASN A 141 -2.36 0.60 23.98
C ASN A 141 -1.91 1.89 24.68
N LEU A 142 -0.60 2.19 24.74
CA LEU A 142 -0.10 3.45 25.31
C LEU A 142 -0.61 4.68 24.57
N ILE A 143 -0.86 4.57 23.27
CA ILE A 143 -1.22 5.69 22.40
C ILE A 143 -2.60 5.56 21.76
N THR A 144 -3.30 4.43 22.00
CA THR A 144 -4.56 4.12 21.33
C THR A 144 -5.63 5.16 21.69
N GLY A 145 -6.15 5.87 20.69
CA GLY A 145 -7.19 6.89 20.85
C GLY A 145 -6.72 8.20 21.51
N ASN A 146 -5.40 8.43 21.61
CA ASN A 146 -4.82 9.63 22.22
C ASN A 146 -3.89 10.34 21.23
N GLU A 147 -4.49 11.23 20.46
CA GLU A 147 -3.88 11.89 19.29
C GLU A 147 -2.63 12.72 19.64
N GLU A 148 -2.70 13.49 20.73
CA GLU A 148 -1.60 14.35 21.18
C GLU A 148 -0.40 13.50 21.62
N LEU A 149 -0.68 12.50 22.48
CA LEU A 149 0.35 11.60 22.98
C LEU A 149 0.95 10.75 21.85
N ALA A 150 0.15 10.31 20.88
CA ALA A 150 0.64 9.56 19.72
C ALA A 150 1.65 10.38 18.90
N THR A 151 1.42 11.69 18.73
CA THR A 151 2.34 12.59 18.01
C THR A 151 3.65 12.77 18.77
N GLU A 152 3.59 13.03 20.08
CA GLU A 152 4.77 13.17 20.94
C GLU A 152 5.58 11.86 20.99
N PHE A 153 4.88 10.75 21.20
CA PHE A 153 5.47 9.42 21.25
C PHE A 153 6.16 9.08 19.93
N LEU A 154 5.52 9.29 18.78
CA LEU A 154 6.11 9.02 17.48
C LEU A 154 7.41 9.80 17.27
N LYS A 155 7.42 11.11 17.57
CA LYS A 155 8.61 11.95 17.43
C LYS A 155 9.76 11.41 18.28
N ALA A 156 9.51 11.14 19.56
CA ALA A 156 10.52 10.60 20.47
C ALA A 156 11.00 9.20 20.04
N ARG A 157 10.07 8.36 19.57
CA ARG A 157 10.36 6.99 19.12
C ARG A 157 11.22 6.99 17.85
N LEU A 158 10.93 7.83 16.87
CA LEU A 158 11.72 7.95 15.63
C LEU A 158 13.14 8.48 15.89
N VAL A 159 13.29 9.40 16.86
CA VAL A 159 14.63 9.85 17.30
C VAL A 159 15.42 8.68 17.88
N SER A 160 14.81 7.91 18.78
CA SER A 160 15.47 6.79 19.47
C SER A 160 15.68 5.57 18.55
N GLU A 161 14.79 5.35 17.58
CA GLU A 161 14.89 4.27 16.57
C GLU A 161 16.20 4.36 15.77
N LYS A 162 16.73 5.57 15.57
CA LYS A 162 18.03 5.77 14.92
C LYS A 162 19.15 4.99 15.60
N ASP A 163 19.09 4.84 16.92
CA ASP A 163 20.16 4.18 17.67
C ASP A 163 19.79 2.74 18.02
N ASP A 164 18.57 2.52 18.53
CA ASP A 164 18.19 1.22 19.11
C ASP A 164 17.49 0.25 18.13
N LYS A 165 17.00 0.77 17.00
CA LYS A 165 16.31 0.02 15.93
C LYS A 165 15.14 -0.83 16.45
N LEU A 166 14.50 -0.43 17.54
CA LEU A 166 13.57 -1.29 18.26
C LEU A 166 12.44 -1.81 17.37
N ILE A 167 11.71 -0.93 16.71
CA ILE A 167 10.56 -1.31 15.87
C ILE A 167 11.05 -2.15 14.70
N SER A 168 12.14 -1.74 14.07
CA SER A 168 12.76 -2.47 12.95
C SER A 168 13.19 -3.89 13.33
N ARG A 169 13.71 -4.09 14.54
CA ARG A 169 14.10 -5.41 15.08
C ARG A 169 12.89 -6.27 15.39
N LEU A 170 11.84 -5.69 15.97
CA LEU A 170 10.60 -6.42 16.30
C LEU A 170 9.89 -6.93 15.04
N PHE A 171 9.98 -6.21 13.91
CA PHE A 171 9.47 -6.68 12.61
C PHE A 171 10.19 -7.92 12.05
N ALA A 172 11.33 -8.32 12.61
CA ALA A 172 11.99 -9.59 12.27
C ALA A 172 11.43 -10.79 13.05
N SER A 173 10.44 -10.59 13.92
CA SER A 173 9.81 -11.67 14.69
C SER A 173 9.15 -12.69 13.76
N GLN A 174 9.28 -13.98 14.09
CA GLN A 174 8.54 -15.06 13.43
C GLN A 174 7.15 -15.26 14.03
N ASP A 175 6.82 -14.58 15.15
CA ASP A 175 5.52 -14.69 15.80
C ASP A 175 4.48 -13.77 15.16
N SER A 176 3.47 -14.38 14.52
CA SER A 176 2.42 -13.65 13.80
C SER A 176 1.65 -12.67 14.68
N GLN A 177 1.40 -13.01 15.94
CA GLN A 177 0.67 -12.13 16.88
C GLN A 177 1.51 -10.94 17.34
N THR A 178 2.83 -11.09 17.43
CA THR A 178 3.76 -9.97 17.67
C THR A 178 3.74 -9.02 16.48
N LEU A 179 3.84 -9.55 15.26
CA LEU A 179 3.75 -8.75 14.03
C LEU A 179 2.39 -8.03 13.90
N GLU A 180 1.30 -8.70 14.25
CA GLU A 180 -0.04 -8.09 14.29
C GLU A 180 -0.10 -6.91 15.26
N ALA A 181 0.44 -7.05 16.47
CA ALA A 181 0.50 -5.94 17.44
C ALA A 181 1.31 -4.76 16.88
N LEU A 182 2.42 -5.00 16.17
CA LEU A 182 3.22 -3.93 15.54
C LEU A 182 2.45 -3.23 14.41
N LEU A 183 1.71 -3.98 13.59
CA LEU A 183 0.88 -3.39 12.54
C LEU A 183 -0.25 -2.54 13.13
N ILE A 184 -0.89 -2.99 14.20
CA ILE A 184 -1.91 -2.20 14.91
C ILE A 184 -1.28 -0.95 15.54
N PHE A 185 -0.09 -1.08 16.14
CA PHE A 185 0.66 0.07 16.64
C PHE A 185 0.91 1.10 15.52
N LEU A 186 1.46 0.68 14.37
CA LEU A 186 1.69 1.59 13.26
C LEU A 186 0.40 2.23 12.75
N LEU A 187 -0.69 1.46 12.66
CA LEU A 187 -1.99 1.98 12.26
C LEU A 187 -2.48 3.04 13.24
N ASN A 188 -2.45 2.77 14.55
CA ASN A 188 -2.83 3.72 15.59
C ASN A 188 -1.96 4.98 15.56
N VAL A 189 -0.67 4.83 15.24
CA VAL A 189 0.25 5.95 15.06
C VAL A 189 -0.15 6.84 13.89
N ILE A 190 -0.62 6.31 12.76
CA ILE A 190 -0.86 7.16 11.57
C ILE A 190 -2.33 7.46 11.31
N HIS A 191 -3.25 6.79 12.01
CA HIS A 191 -4.68 6.87 11.79
C HIS A 191 -5.18 8.32 11.76
N ALA A 192 -5.84 8.69 10.66
CA ALA A 192 -6.44 10.00 10.39
C ALA A 192 -5.51 11.21 10.67
N SER A 193 -4.19 11.04 10.54
CA SER A 193 -3.21 12.09 10.84
C SER A 193 -2.20 12.28 9.71
N GLN A 194 -2.36 13.38 8.98
CA GLN A 194 -1.39 13.84 7.98
C GLN A 194 0.00 14.06 8.58
N GLU A 195 0.10 14.75 9.72
CA GLU A 195 1.40 15.02 10.36
C GLU A 195 2.14 13.73 10.69
N ARG A 196 1.50 12.78 11.37
CA ARG A 196 2.15 11.53 11.79
C ARG A 196 2.45 10.61 10.60
N SER A 197 1.58 10.58 9.59
CA SER A 197 1.82 9.84 8.35
C SER A 197 3.04 10.39 7.59
N THR A 198 3.14 11.73 7.46
CA THR A 198 4.29 12.38 6.82
C THR A 198 5.57 12.20 7.62
N LEU A 199 5.51 12.29 8.96
CA LEU A 199 6.66 12.02 9.82
C LEU A 199 7.17 10.59 9.64
N LEU A 200 6.28 9.59 9.67
CA LEU A 200 6.66 8.20 9.42
C LEU A 200 7.28 8.01 8.03
N ALA A 201 6.77 8.71 7.02
CA ALA A 201 7.24 8.60 5.64
C ALA A 201 8.57 9.34 5.35
N THR A 202 9.00 10.29 6.18
CA THR A 202 10.11 11.20 5.82
C THR A 202 11.17 11.39 6.90
N PHE A 203 10.83 11.21 8.17
CA PHE A 203 11.70 11.60 9.28
C PHE A 203 12.52 10.44 9.84
N GLY A 204 13.83 10.66 9.96
CA GLY A 204 14.76 9.75 10.64
C GLY A 204 14.71 8.34 10.05
N ASP A 205 14.44 7.36 10.91
CA ASP A 205 14.34 5.95 10.54
C ASP A 205 12.90 5.49 10.23
N GLY A 206 11.94 6.42 10.14
CA GLY A 206 10.56 6.15 9.74
C GLY A 206 10.45 5.40 8.40
N PRO A 207 11.15 5.83 7.33
CA PRO A 207 11.18 5.10 6.07
C PRO A 207 11.65 3.64 6.25
N LYS A 208 12.66 3.37 7.07
CA LYS A 208 13.15 2.00 7.31
C LYS A 208 12.14 1.12 8.05
N ILE A 209 11.34 1.71 8.94
CA ILE A 209 10.21 1.01 9.56
C ILE A 209 9.20 0.62 8.48
N LEU A 210 8.86 1.54 7.56
CA LEU A 210 7.99 1.26 6.43
C LEU A 210 8.59 0.18 5.51
N ASP A 211 9.90 0.18 5.26
CA ASP A 211 10.56 -0.84 4.46
C ASP A 211 10.35 -2.23 5.07
N ARG A 212 10.61 -2.38 6.37
CA ARG A 212 10.44 -3.66 7.09
C ARG A 212 9.00 -4.14 7.04
N MET A 213 8.06 -3.22 7.23
CA MET A 213 6.64 -3.52 7.11
C MET A 213 6.25 -3.96 5.68
N LEU A 214 6.74 -3.25 4.66
CA LEU A 214 6.44 -3.56 3.25
C LEU A 214 7.06 -4.89 2.82
N VAL A 215 8.29 -5.20 3.24
CA VAL A 215 8.91 -6.53 3.02
C VAL A 215 8.04 -7.62 3.63
N LEU A 216 7.61 -7.43 4.87
CA LEU A 216 6.75 -8.38 5.57
C LEU A 216 5.44 -8.60 4.80
N ILE A 217 4.77 -7.52 4.39
CA ILE A 217 3.51 -7.64 3.65
C ILE A 217 3.73 -8.30 2.28
N GLY A 218 4.79 -7.92 1.56
CA GLY A 218 5.16 -8.51 0.27
C GLY A 218 5.36 -10.02 0.35
N SER A 219 6.04 -10.50 1.40
CA SER A 219 6.27 -11.94 1.63
C SER A 219 4.97 -12.73 1.82
N PHE A 220 3.95 -12.12 2.44
CA PHE A 220 2.65 -12.78 2.58
C PHE A 220 1.85 -12.82 1.28
N THR A 221 2.01 -11.83 0.39
CA THR A 221 1.30 -11.80 -0.89
C THR A 221 1.86 -12.78 -1.91
N SER A 222 3.18 -13.02 -1.89
CA SER A 222 3.82 -13.99 -2.79
C SER A 222 3.44 -15.44 -2.48
N ASP A 223 3.22 -15.76 -1.21
CA ASP A 223 2.78 -17.10 -0.78
C ASP A 223 1.34 -17.40 -1.19
N GLU A 224 0.47 -16.38 -1.31
CA GLU A 224 -0.91 -16.53 -1.77
C GLU A 224 -0.99 -16.78 -3.30
N GLU A 225 -0.10 -16.15 -4.09
CA GLU A 225 -0.04 -16.31 -5.55
C GLU A 225 0.51 -17.69 -5.98
N GLN A 226 1.38 -18.32 -5.18
CA GLN A 226 1.92 -19.67 -5.46
C GLN A 226 0.93 -20.81 -5.13
N ASP A 227 -0.06 -20.54 -4.27
CA ASP A 227 -1.03 -21.54 -3.78
C ASP A 227 -2.23 -21.73 -4.73
N GLU A 228 -2.41 -20.90 -5.77
CA GLU A 228 -3.51 -21.04 -6.74
C GLU A 228 -3.43 -22.33 -7.60
N GLY A 229 -2.33 -23.09 -7.49
CA GLY A 229 -2.17 -24.42 -8.11
C GLY A 229 -2.02 -25.60 -7.13
N ALA A 230 -2.14 -25.39 -5.81
CA ALA A 230 -1.84 -26.41 -4.80
C ALA A 230 -3.09 -27.09 -4.21
N ASP A 231 -2.95 -28.36 -3.80
CA ASP A 231 -4.00 -29.21 -3.23
C ASP A 231 -4.70 -28.54 -2.01
N PRO A 232 -6.03 -28.33 -2.04
CA PRO A 232 -6.77 -27.59 -1.01
C PRO A 232 -6.70 -28.20 0.40
N ILE A 233 -6.22 -29.44 0.56
CA ILE A 233 -6.04 -30.09 1.85
C ILE A 233 -4.73 -29.65 2.53
N ALA A 234 -3.66 -29.34 1.77
CA ALA A 234 -2.38 -28.88 2.31
C ALA A 234 -2.44 -27.41 2.78
N VAL A 235 -3.28 -26.59 2.16
CA VAL A 235 -3.44 -25.15 2.44
C VAL A 235 -4.15 -24.88 3.78
N LYS A 236 -4.87 -25.87 4.34
CA LYS A 236 -5.58 -25.73 5.62
C LYS A 236 -4.66 -25.45 6.82
N GLY A 237 -3.41 -25.92 6.79
CA GLY A 237 -2.45 -25.72 7.88
C GLY A 237 -1.98 -24.28 8.05
N LYS A 238 -1.82 -23.53 6.96
CA LYS A 238 -1.34 -22.13 6.99
C LYS A 238 -2.46 -21.10 7.11
N LYS A 239 -3.63 -21.35 6.51
CA LYS A 239 -4.82 -20.47 6.65
C LYS A 239 -5.43 -20.51 8.06
N ALA A 240 -5.24 -21.60 8.82
CA ALA A 240 -5.79 -21.75 10.17
C ALA A 240 -5.11 -20.89 11.24
N VAL A 241 -3.86 -20.44 11.02
CA VAL A 241 -3.07 -19.69 12.01
C VAL A 241 -3.61 -18.26 12.23
N PHE A 242 -4.34 -17.70 11.26
CA PHE A 242 -4.89 -16.34 11.33
C PHE A 242 -6.38 -16.29 11.69
N SER A 243 -7.02 -17.46 11.89
CA SER A 243 -8.41 -17.56 12.37
C SER A 243 -8.54 -17.51 13.90
N LEU A 244 -7.44 -17.60 14.65
CA LEU A 244 -7.45 -17.76 16.11
C LEU A 244 -7.31 -16.44 16.89
N GLY A 245 -7.10 -15.30 16.23
CA GLY A 245 -7.18 -13.95 16.85
C GLY A 245 -8.59 -13.55 17.31
N TRP A 246 -9.60 -14.35 16.95
CA TRP A 246 -11.01 -14.10 17.28
C TRP A 246 -11.39 -14.36 18.74
N VAL A 247 -10.65 -15.18 19.48
CA VAL A 247 -11.10 -15.64 20.82
C VAL A 247 -10.64 -14.72 21.96
N VAL A 248 -9.60 -13.89 21.77
CA VAL A 248 -9.03 -13.07 22.85
C VAL A 248 -9.54 -11.61 22.86
N LEU A 249 -10.17 -11.14 21.78
CA LEU A 249 -10.77 -9.79 21.71
C LEU A 249 -12.25 -9.75 22.12
N ASN A 250 -12.93 -10.91 22.24
CA ASN A 250 -14.37 -10.99 22.51
C ASN A 250 -14.77 -10.91 24.01
N SER A 251 -13.85 -10.52 24.91
CA SER A 251 -14.17 -10.33 26.33
C SER A 251 -14.26 -8.86 26.77
N TRP A 252 -14.35 -7.91 25.83
CA TRP A 252 -14.36 -6.48 26.11
C TRP A 252 -15.66 -5.90 25.56
N ASP A 253 -16.60 -5.62 26.46
CA ASP A 253 -17.90 -5.01 26.14
C ASP A 253 -17.71 -3.69 25.39
N LEU A 254 -18.45 -3.57 24.29
CA LEU A 254 -18.46 -2.48 23.34
C LEU A 254 -18.61 -1.10 24.01
N GLN A 255 -17.56 -0.27 23.88
CA GLN A 255 -17.67 1.16 23.58
C GLN A 255 -16.26 1.75 23.28
N ALA A 256 -15.84 1.68 22.00
CA ALA A 256 -15.02 2.67 21.28
C ALA A 256 -14.60 2.16 19.88
N GLY A 257 -15.57 2.08 18.95
CA GLY A 257 -15.42 2.43 17.53
C GLY A 257 -14.54 1.62 16.55
N LEU A 258 -13.44 0.97 16.96
CA LEU A 258 -12.40 0.53 15.99
C LEU A 258 -12.21 -1.00 15.91
N VAL A 259 -12.79 -1.77 16.83
CA VAL A 259 -12.42 -3.18 17.04
C VAL A 259 -13.16 -4.16 16.11
N GLY A 260 -14.16 -3.71 15.33
CA GLY A 260 -15.05 -4.61 14.57
C GLY A 260 -14.80 -4.79 13.06
N LEU A 261 -13.92 -4.01 12.41
CA LEU A 261 -13.85 -3.98 10.92
C LEU A 261 -12.52 -4.44 10.28
N ILE A 262 -11.44 -4.65 11.04
CA ILE A 262 -10.07 -4.51 10.50
C ILE A 262 -9.19 -5.79 10.57
N THR A 263 -9.71 -6.95 10.97
CA THR A 263 -8.82 -8.09 11.28
C THR A 263 -8.17 -8.72 10.03
N LEU A 264 -6.83 -8.55 9.97
CA LEU A 264 -5.78 -9.23 9.18
C LEU A 264 -5.82 -9.20 7.64
N ARG A 265 -6.98 -9.35 7.00
CA ARG A 265 -7.10 -9.07 5.54
C ARG A 265 -7.15 -7.57 5.27
N PHE A 266 -7.64 -6.78 6.23
CA PHE A 266 -7.79 -5.33 6.12
C PHE A 266 -6.64 -4.51 6.73
N GLY A 267 -5.94 -5.02 7.76
CA GLY A 267 -4.85 -4.27 8.41
C GLY A 267 -3.68 -3.90 7.48
N ARG A 268 -3.36 -4.76 6.50
CA ARG A 268 -2.30 -4.51 5.49
C ARG A 268 -2.67 -3.35 4.57
N TYR A 269 -3.90 -3.39 4.05
CA TYR A 269 -4.44 -2.33 3.20
C TYR A 269 -4.75 -1.08 4.00
N ALA A 270 -5.08 -1.18 5.29
CA ALA A 270 -5.41 -0.04 6.14
C ALA A 270 -4.22 0.91 6.31
N ILE A 271 -3.00 0.42 6.51
CA ILE A 271 -1.82 1.30 6.59
C ILE A 271 -1.57 1.98 5.24
N GLY A 272 -1.62 1.24 4.13
CA GLY A 272 -1.50 1.80 2.78
C GLY A 272 -2.58 2.85 2.49
N GLN A 273 -3.82 2.55 2.85
CA GLN A 273 -4.97 3.45 2.76
C GLN A 273 -4.74 4.71 3.59
N GLN A 274 -4.31 4.59 4.84
CA GLN A 274 -4.00 5.75 5.69
C GLN A 274 -2.89 6.60 5.09
N LEU A 275 -1.82 6.00 4.54
CA LEU A 275 -0.78 6.75 3.83
C LEU A 275 -1.35 7.51 2.62
N ILE A 276 -2.30 6.94 1.89
CA ILE A 276 -2.94 7.58 0.74
C ILE A 276 -3.90 8.69 1.19
N GLU A 277 -4.83 8.39 2.09
CA GLU A 277 -5.86 9.32 2.59
C GLU A 277 -5.23 10.53 3.30
N ASN A 278 -4.15 10.30 4.05
CA ASN A 278 -3.42 11.35 4.76
C ASN A 278 -2.39 12.08 3.87
N GLY A 279 -2.28 11.75 2.58
CA GLY A 279 -1.38 12.44 1.64
C GLY A 279 0.11 12.16 1.83
N ALA A 280 0.46 11.08 2.53
CA ALA A 280 1.85 10.67 2.77
C ALA A 280 2.38 9.64 1.77
N TRP A 281 1.53 9.06 0.90
CA TRP A 281 1.92 8.02 -0.04
C TRP A 281 3.09 8.42 -0.95
N ALA A 282 3.05 9.62 -1.53
CA ALA A 282 4.12 10.08 -2.43
C ALA A 282 5.45 10.21 -1.69
N HIS A 283 5.42 10.75 -0.47
CA HIS A 283 6.60 10.80 0.39
C HIS A 283 7.14 9.42 0.72
N ALA A 284 6.25 8.49 1.10
CA ALA A 284 6.64 7.10 1.39
C ALA A 284 7.30 6.45 0.18
N TYR A 285 6.75 6.65 -1.02
CA TYR A 285 7.29 6.13 -2.28
C TYR A 285 8.68 6.69 -2.62
N GLU A 286 8.87 8.01 -2.48
CA GLU A 286 10.14 8.69 -2.81
C GLU A 286 11.29 8.32 -1.86
N HIS A 287 10.99 7.99 -0.60
CA HIS A 287 12.00 7.59 0.38
C HIS A 287 12.43 6.12 0.25
N GLN A 288 11.71 5.32 -0.53
CA GLN A 288 12.16 3.98 -0.92
C GLN A 288 13.30 4.08 -1.92
N GLN A 289 14.39 3.34 -1.68
CA GLN A 289 15.55 3.34 -2.58
C GLN A 289 15.53 2.12 -3.50
N ALA A 290 15.65 2.36 -4.80
CA ALA A 290 15.98 1.30 -5.75
C ALA A 290 17.47 0.96 -5.66
N MET A 291 17.81 -0.31 -5.92
CA MET A 291 19.21 -0.74 -6.00
C MET A 291 19.90 -0.08 -7.21
N SER A 292 21.23 0.05 -7.15
CA SER A 292 22.01 0.60 -8.25
C SER A 292 21.70 -0.12 -9.57
N GLY A 293 21.35 0.63 -10.60
CA GLY A 293 20.97 0.10 -11.91
C GLY A 293 19.52 -0.35 -12.05
N PHE A 294 18.66 -0.12 -11.05
CA PHE A 294 17.21 -0.30 -11.10
C PHE A 294 16.51 1.04 -10.89
N ILE A 295 15.42 1.30 -11.63
CA ILE A 295 14.61 2.52 -11.44
C ILE A 295 13.53 2.35 -10.37
N ILE A 296 13.03 1.12 -10.21
CA ILE A 296 11.99 0.78 -9.26
C ILE A 296 12.45 -0.34 -8.34
N SER A 297 12.19 -0.21 -7.04
CA SER A 297 12.40 -1.27 -6.05
C SER A 297 11.15 -2.17 -5.90
N SER A 298 11.31 -3.37 -5.35
CA SER A 298 10.16 -4.24 -5.04
C SER A 298 9.19 -3.60 -4.02
N LEU A 299 9.70 -2.75 -3.12
CA LEU A 299 8.90 -2.02 -2.14
C LEU A 299 8.07 -0.92 -2.81
N GLN A 300 8.66 -0.21 -3.78
CA GLN A 300 7.94 0.74 -4.63
C GLN A 300 6.85 0.06 -5.47
N THR A 301 7.15 -1.12 -6.03
CA THR A 301 6.12 -1.94 -6.71
C THR A 301 4.98 -2.32 -5.76
N THR A 302 5.30 -2.69 -4.51
CA THR A 302 4.29 -3.02 -3.49
C THR A 302 3.40 -1.80 -3.15
N LEU A 303 4.00 -0.62 -3.01
CA LEU A 303 3.26 0.64 -2.79
C LEU A 303 2.35 1.00 -3.97
N LEU A 304 2.78 0.76 -5.22
CA LEU A 304 1.95 0.94 -6.40
C LEU A 304 0.80 -0.07 -6.46
N LYS A 305 1.04 -1.34 -6.12
CA LYS A 305 -0.02 -2.36 -6.00
C LYS A 305 -1.07 -1.97 -4.95
N PHE A 306 -0.67 -1.41 -3.81
CA PHE A 306 -1.61 -0.89 -2.83
C PHE A 306 -2.41 0.29 -3.35
N LEU A 307 -1.75 1.22 -4.05
CA LEU A 307 -2.44 2.35 -4.65
C LEU A 307 -3.48 1.89 -5.68
N ASP A 308 -3.10 0.95 -6.56
CA ASP A 308 -4.00 0.38 -7.57
C ASP A 308 -5.22 -0.29 -6.92
N GLY A 309 -4.98 -1.20 -5.96
CA GLY A 309 -6.04 -1.87 -5.22
C GLY A 309 -6.96 -0.89 -4.49
N TYR A 310 -6.38 0.11 -3.81
CA TYR A 310 -7.15 1.16 -3.13
C TYR A 310 -8.00 1.96 -4.11
N LEU A 311 -7.45 2.48 -5.19
CA LEU A 311 -8.20 3.30 -6.15
C LEU A 311 -9.30 2.48 -6.84
N SER A 312 -9.01 1.23 -7.20
CA SER A 312 -9.98 0.32 -7.81
C SER A 312 -11.18 0.05 -6.89
N GLU A 313 -10.94 -0.19 -5.59
CA GLU A 313 -11.98 -0.48 -4.60
C GLU A 313 -12.69 0.78 -4.09
N HIS A 314 -11.94 1.83 -3.75
CA HIS A 314 -12.45 3.07 -3.18
C HIS A 314 -13.47 3.73 -4.10
N PHE A 315 -13.19 3.78 -5.40
CA PHE A 315 -14.08 4.40 -6.38
C PHE A 315 -15.31 3.56 -6.72
N GLN A 316 -15.27 2.25 -6.47
CA GLN A 316 -16.48 1.41 -6.53
C GLN A 316 -17.41 1.64 -5.33
N LYS A 317 -16.84 1.91 -4.14
CA LYS A 317 -17.59 1.98 -2.88
C LYS A 317 -18.05 3.39 -2.49
N ASN A 318 -17.24 4.41 -2.76
CA ASN A 318 -17.46 5.78 -2.29
C ASN A 318 -17.60 6.75 -3.48
N PRO A 319 -18.82 7.13 -3.91
CA PRO A 319 -19.03 8.07 -5.02
C PRO A 319 -18.74 9.54 -4.65
N SER A 320 -18.27 9.83 -3.45
CA SER A 320 -17.92 11.18 -2.98
C SER A 320 -16.73 11.77 -3.76
N PRO A 321 -16.62 13.11 -3.86
CA PRO A 321 -15.48 13.75 -4.51
C PRO A 321 -14.16 13.30 -3.86
N PRO A 322 -13.11 13.07 -4.67
CA PRO A 322 -11.82 12.61 -4.18
C PRO A 322 -11.21 13.61 -3.19
N SER A 323 -10.53 13.10 -2.15
CA SER A 323 -9.81 13.94 -1.18
C SER A 323 -8.70 14.76 -1.85
N SER A 324 -8.26 15.85 -1.22
CA SER A 324 -7.12 16.65 -1.70
C SER A 324 -5.86 15.81 -1.90
N ALA A 325 -5.66 14.79 -1.07
CA ALA A 325 -4.58 13.82 -1.21
C ALA A 325 -4.70 13.04 -2.54
N ILE A 326 -5.88 12.49 -2.84
CA ILE A 326 -6.14 11.77 -4.11
C ILE A 326 -5.97 12.70 -5.32
N LEU A 327 -6.44 13.95 -5.23
CA LEU A 327 -6.30 14.97 -6.29
C LEU A 327 -4.84 15.37 -6.58
N SER A 328 -3.93 15.09 -5.65
CA SER A 328 -2.49 15.35 -5.81
C SER A 328 -1.76 14.24 -6.57
N LEU A 329 -2.29 13.01 -6.55
CA LEU A 329 -1.65 11.81 -7.11
C LEU A 329 -1.27 11.91 -8.58
N PRO A 330 -2.08 12.48 -9.49
CA PRO A 330 -1.73 12.53 -10.91
C PRO A 330 -0.37 13.19 -11.18
N SER A 331 0.00 14.23 -10.42
CA SER A 331 1.30 14.89 -10.59
C SER A 331 2.47 13.96 -10.23
N SER A 332 2.34 13.20 -9.15
CA SER A 332 3.36 12.22 -8.74
C SER A 332 3.41 11.04 -9.72
N LEU A 333 2.26 10.51 -10.12
CA LEU A 333 2.15 9.40 -11.08
C LEU A 333 2.74 9.79 -12.45
N THR A 334 2.50 11.00 -12.95
CA THR A 334 3.10 11.48 -14.22
C THR A 334 4.62 11.59 -14.13
N LYS A 335 5.17 12.03 -12.99
CA LYS A 335 6.63 12.06 -12.79
C LYS A 335 7.22 10.65 -12.83
N LEU A 336 6.58 9.70 -12.15
CA LEU A 336 7.00 8.29 -12.16
C LEU A 336 6.92 7.69 -13.56
N LEU A 337 5.80 7.92 -14.26
CA LEU A 337 5.61 7.44 -15.62
C LEU A 337 6.70 7.95 -16.57
N ASN A 338 7.03 9.25 -16.49
CA ASN A 338 8.12 9.83 -17.29
C ASN A 338 9.47 9.18 -16.99
N ALA A 339 9.79 8.93 -15.72
CA ALA A 339 11.03 8.27 -15.34
C ALA A 339 11.10 6.83 -15.89
N PHE A 340 10.01 6.07 -15.81
CA PHE A 340 9.94 4.71 -16.36
C PHE A 340 10.06 4.71 -17.88
N ILE A 341 9.38 5.61 -18.58
CA ILE A 341 9.46 5.71 -20.05
C ILE A 341 10.89 6.08 -20.47
N GLN A 342 11.51 7.06 -19.81
CA GLN A 342 12.87 7.47 -20.12
C GLN A 342 13.83 6.28 -20.07
N ASP A 343 13.73 5.44 -19.04
CA ASP A 343 14.55 4.23 -18.90
C ASP A 343 14.23 3.15 -19.93
N LEU A 344 12.94 2.88 -20.15
CA LEU A 344 12.50 1.88 -21.12
C LEU A 344 12.92 2.23 -22.54
N THR A 345 12.85 3.52 -22.91
CA THR A 345 13.18 4.01 -24.25
C THR A 345 14.66 4.31 -24.48
N THR A 346 15.50 4.29 -23.44
CA THR A 346 16.93 4.53 -23.60
C THR A 346 17.60 3.35 -24.33
N GLU A 347 18.10 3.60 -25.54
CA GLU A 347 18.64 2.58 -26.47
C GLU A 347 20.05 2.06 -26.13
N LEU A 348 20.68 2.56 -25.05
CA LEU A 348 22.10 2.32 -24.78
C LEU A 348 22.45 0.88 -24.37
N ARG A 349 21.46 0.01 -24.10
CA ARG A 349 21.71 -1.39 -23.66
C ARG A 349 20.63 -2.39 -24.08
N PRO A 350 20.99 -3.68 -24.23
CA PRO A 350 20.03 -4.78 -24.27
C PRO A 350 19.13 -4.76 -23.03
N LYS A 351 17.86 -5.08 -23.25
CA LYS A 351 16.82 -5.12 -22.21
C LYS A 351 16.88 -6.46 -21.46
N ASP A 352 16.65 -6.40 -20.15
CA ASP A 352 16.74 -7.55 -19.25
C ASP A 352 15.62 -7.52 -18.19
N GLY A 353 15.69 -8.41 -17.19
CA GLY A 353 14.67 -8.49 -16.14
C GLY A 353 14.47 -7.19 -15.33
N ARG A 354 15.42 -6.25 -15.36
CA ARG A 354 15.25 -4.94 -14.72
C ARG A 354 14.25 -4.09 -15.48
N ASP A 355 14.31 -4.13 -16.80
CA ASP A 355 13.34 -3.46 -17.66
C ASP A 355 11.95 -4.07 -17.51
N ALA A 356 11.85 -5.37 -17.24
CA ALA A 356 10.58 -6.02 -16.94
C ALA A 356 9.92 -5.44 -15.67
N ASN A 357 10.72 -5.20 -14.62
CA ASN A 357 10.25 -4.54 -13.39
C ASN A 357 9.85 -3.08 -13.65
N THR A 358 10.64 -2.34 -14.44
CA THR A 358 10.29 -0.96 -14.86
C THR A 358 8.96 -0.95 -15.63
N LEU A 359 8.73 -1.92 -16.52
CA LEU A 359 7.48 -2.04 -17.26
C LEU A 359 6.30 -2.37 -16.33
N GLN A 360 6.48 -3.28 -15.38
CA GLN A 360 5.46 -3.58 -14.38
C GLN A 360 5.07 -2.33 -13.59
N GLY A 361 6.06 -1.52 -13.16
CA GLY A 361 5.84 -0.22 -12.54
C GLY A 361 5.04 0.72 -13.43
N ALA A 362 5.38 0.81 -14.72
CA ALA A 362 4.66 1.62 -15.68
C ALA A 362 3.19 1.16 -15.83
N VAL A 363 2.95 -0.15 -15.98
CA VAL A 363 1.59 -0.72 -16.04
C VAL A 363 0.78 -0.33 -14.81
N LEU A 364 1.32 -0.53 -13.60
CA LEU A 364 0.62 -0.17 -12.36
C LEU A 364 0.28 1.33 -12.29
N VAL A 365 1.20 2.20 -12.72
CA VAL A 365 0.94 3.65 -12.79
C VAL A 365 -0.18 3.97 -13.77
N VAL A 366 -0.20 3.36 -14.96
CA VAL A 366 -1.28 3.57 -15.94
C VAL A 366 -2.62 3.04 -15.40
N THR A 367 -2.64 1.90 -14.72
CA THR A 367 -3.87 1.38 -14.08
C THR A 367 -4.38 2.32 -13.00
N CYS A 368 -3.49 2.88 -12.15
CA CYS A 368 -3.87 3.89 -11.16
C CYS A 368 -4.48 5.13 -11.83
N LEU A 369 -3.87 5.62 -12.92
CA LEU A 369 -4.37 6.75 -13.70
C LEU A 369 -5.73 6.46 -14.33
N ASN A 370 -5.94 5.24 -14.84
CA ASN A 370 -7.23 4.78 -15.36
C ASN A 370 -8.30 4.79 -14.26
N SER A 371 -8.00 4.24 -13.09
CA SER A 371 -8.91 4.25 -11.93
C SER A 371 -9.27 5.67 -11.51
N LEU A 372 -8.29 6.59 -11.46
CA LEU A 372 -8.51 8.01 -11.18
C LEU A 372 -9.42 8.68 -12.22
N GLY A 373 -9.22 8.39 -13.50
CA GLY A 373 -10.04 8.94 -14.58
C GLY A 373 -11.47 8.37 -14.63
N LEU A 374 -11.74 7.23 -13.98
CA LEU A 374 -13.05 6.56 -13.97
C LEU A 374 -13.95 6.93 -12.78
N HIS A 375 -13.44 7.70 -11.80
CA HIS A 375 -14.09 8.02 -10.51
C HIS A 375 -15.31 8.98 -10.57
N GLY A 376 -16.19 8.89 -11.57
CA GLY A 376 -17.52 9.48 -11.41
C GLY A 376 -18.33 9.77 -12.67
N LYS A 377 -19.66 9.83 -12.51
CA LYS A 377 -20.62 10.25 -13.54
C LYS A 377 -20.59 11.76 -13.77
N GLU A 378 -20.47 12.55 -12.70
CA GLU A 378 -20.15 13.99 -12.74
C GLU A 378 -18.73 14.24 -13.25
N GLY A 379 -17.77 13.35 -12.92
CA GLY A 379 -16.42 13.37 -13.48
C GLY A 379 -16.34 13.05 -14.98
N ARG A 380 -17.39 12.40 -15.53
CA ARG A 380 -17.59 12.12 -16.96
C ARG A 380 -18.49 13.16 -17.65
N GLU A 381 -19.50 13.70 -16.96
CA GLU A 381 -20.48 14.69 -17.46
C GLU A 381 -19.94 16.15 -17.43
N ALA A 382 -19.05 16.49 -16.49
CA ALA A 382 -18.34 17.78 -16.48
C ALA A 382 -17.28 17.91 -17.59
N ILE A 383 -16.92 16.80 -18.23
CA ILE A 383 -16.09 16.82 -19.43
C ILE A 383 -16.86 17.45 -20.61
N VAL A 384 -18.20 17.40 -20.61
CA VAL A 384 -19.08 17.86 -21.70
C VAL A 384 -19.42 19.37 -21.68
N VAL A 385 -19.34 20.08 -20.54
CA VAL A 385 -19.95 21.45 -20.40
C VAL A 385 -18.94 22.60 -20.23
N GLY A 386 -17.65 22.36 -20.46
CA GLY A 386 -16.59 23.33 -20.13
C GLY A 386 -16.11 24.30 -21.21
N ILE A 387 -16.98 24.79 -22.11
CA ILE A 387 -16.72 26.02 -22.89
C ILE A 387 -18.02 26.81 -22.97
N GLU A 388 -18.28 27.64 -21.96
CA GLU A 388 -18.85 28.97 -22.19
C GLU A 388 -18.74 29.85 -20.94
N ALA A 389 -18.41 31.12 -21.18
CA ALA A 389 -18.40 32.25 -20.27
C ALA A 389 -17.22 32.42 -19.30
N THR A 390 -16.12 32.95 -19.85
CA THR A 390 -15.52 34.14 -19.24
C THR A 390 -16.54 35.29 -19.34
N ILE A 391 -16.86 35.92 -18.21
CA ILE A 391 -17.35 37.30 -17.97
C ILE A 391 -18.51 37.30 -16.96
N GLY A 392 -18.29 37.98 -15.83
CA GLY A 392 -19.34 38.47 -14.95
C GLY A 392 -19.35 37.82 -13.58
N GLY A 393 -18.74 38.49 -12.59
CA GLY A 393 -18.67 38.01 -11.22
C GLY A 393 -20.03 37.90 -10.55
N PHE A 394 -20.19 36.87 -9.72
CA PHE A 394 -20.97 36.92 -8.48
C PHE A 394 -20.46 35.86 -7.51
N HIS A 395 -20.37 36.26 -6.25
CA HIS A 395 -19.84 35.52 -5.10
C HIS A 395 -20.71 34.31 -4.75
N PHE A 396 -20.14 33.10 -4.73
CA PHE A 396 -20.63 32.01 -3.88
C PHE A 396 -19.44 31.17 -3.36
N SER A 397 -19.34 31.11 -2.02
CA SER A 397 -18.43 30.27 -1.22
C SER A 397 -18.91 28.82 -1.27
N CYS A 398 -18.12 27.73 -1.33
CA CYS A 398 -16.70 27.48 -1.17
C CYS A 398 -16.35 26.14 -1.87
N CYS A 399 -15.18 26.05 -2.52
CA CYS A 399 -14.42 24.84 -2.89
C CYS A 399 -15.15 23.69 -3.63
N SER A 400 -15.35 23.78 -4.95
CA SER A 400 -15.62 22.58 -5.76
C SER A 400 -15.29 22.67 -7.27
N SER A 401 -15.17 23.87 -7.88
CA SER A 401 -14.87 23.98 -9.33
C SER A 401 -13.37 24.06 -9.66
N GLY A 402 -12.58 24.89 -8.96
CA GLY A 402 -11.17 25.12 -9.31
C GLY A 402 -10.22 23.95 -9.05
N CYS A 403 -10.46 23.15 -8.01
CA CYS A 403 -9.64 21.98 -7.70
C CYS A 403 -9.83 20.85 -8.73
N PHE A 404 -11.05 20.73 -9.26
CA PHE A 404 -11.39 19.72 -10.27
C PHE A 404 -10.82 20.08 -11.65
N GLU A 405 -10.89 21.36 -12.05
CA GLU A 405 -10.27 21.83 -13.29
C GLU A 405 -8.73 21.68 -13.27
N THR A 406 -8.12 21.92 -12.12
CA THR A 406 -6.68 21.65 -11.89
C THR A 406 -6.36 20.15 -12.01
N PHE A 407 -7.25 19.27 -11.58
CA PHE A 407 -7.09 17.81 -11.70
C PHE A 407 -7.16 17.33 -13.15
N LEU A 408 -8.10 17.83 -13.94
CA LEU A 408 -8.21 17.51 -15.38
C LEU A 408 -6.97 17.95 -16.16
N THR A 409 -6.48 19.16 -15.89
CA THR A 409 -5.23 19.67 -16.49
C THR A 409 -4.04 18.76 -16.16
N LYS A 410 -3.98 18.24 -14.91
CA LYS A 410 -2.93 17.30 -14.50
C LYS A 410 -3.04 15.94 -15.20
N LEU A 411 -4.25 15.45 -15.49
CA LEU A 411 -4.45 14.22 -16.26
C LEU A 411 -4.08 14.39 -17.74
N MET A 412 -4.33 15.55 -18.34
CA MET A 412 -3.90 15.84 -19.71
C MET A 412 -2.38 15.77 -19.87
N ASN A 413 -1.62 16.19 -18.86
CA ASN A 413 -0.15 16.07 -18.86
C ASN A 413 0.35 14.61 -18.96
N CYS A 414 -0.52 13.60 -18.79
CA CYS A 414 -0.19 12.19 -18.99
C CYS A 414 -0.29 11.75 -20.46
N ILE A 415 -0.94 12.50 -21.35
CA ILE A 415 -1.22 12.09 -22.75
C ILE A 415 0.08 11.82 -23.50
N LEU A 416 0.99 12.79 -23.53
CA LEU A 416 2.26 12.65 -24.27
C LEU A 416 3.13 11.50 -23.74
N PRO A 417 3.37 11.35 -22.42
CA PRO A 417 4.04 10.18 -21.87
C PRO A 417 3.37 8.85 -22.28
N LEU A 418 2.04 8.77 -22.24
CA LEU A 418 1.33 7.54 -22.59
C LEU A 418 1.39 7.19 -24.07
N LEU A 419 1.41 8.19 -24.97
CA LEU A 419 1.64 7.96 -26.39
C LEU A 419 3.06 7.43 -26.66
N ALA A 420 4.07 7.97 -25.96
CA ALA A 420 5.43 7.45 -26.04
C ALA A 420 5.52 5.99 -25.54
N LEU A 421 4.85 5.69 -24.43
CA LEU A 421 4.79 4.34 -23.87
C LEU A 421 4.03 3.36 -24.77
N LEU A 422 2.93 3.79 -25.39
CA LEU A 422 2.18 2.98 -26.35
C LEU A 422 3.01 2.72 -27.62
N GLY A 423 3.73 3.73 -28.12
CA GLY A 423 4.67 3.58 -29.23
C GLY A 423 5.78 2.58 -28.92
N PHE A 424 6.38 2.66 -27.73
CA PHE A 424 7.34 1.68 -27.23
C PHE A 424 6.75 0.27 -27.12
N ALA A 425 5.58 0.11 -26.49
CA ALA A 425 4.92 -1.19 -26.39
C ALA A 425 4.61 -1.81 -27.77
N ASN A 426 4.27 -0.97 -28.75
CA ASN A 426 4.02 -1.42 -30.11
C ASN A 426 5.30 -1.86 -30.85
N SER A 427 6.44 -1.21 -30.60
CA SER A 427 7.72 -1.62 -31.21
C SER A 427 8.23 -2.97 -30.68
N LEU A 428 7.83 -3.36 -29.47
CA LEU A 428 8.14 -4.69 -28.93
C LEU A 428 7.35 -5.81 -29.63
N SER A 429 6.10 -5.55 -30.01
CA SER A 429 5.26 -6.56 -30.67
C SER A 429 5.68 -6.88 -32.10
N THR A 430 6.33 -5.95 -32.80
CA THR A 430 6.85 -6.19 -34.15
C THR A 430 8.09 -7.10 -34.12
N GLN A 431 8.86 -7.08 -33.03
CA GLN A 431 9.99 -7.99 -32.83
C GLN A 431 9.56 -9.44 -32.58
N THR A 432 8.43 -9.66 -31.90
CA THR A 432 7.94 -11.02 -31.58
C THR A 432 7.43 -11.79 -32.81
N ARG A 433 7.06 -11.09 -33.90
CA ARG A 433 6.46 -11.69 -35.11
C ARG A 433 7.44 -12.50 -35.97
N GLN A 434 8.73 -12.60 -35.60
CA GLN A 434 9.77 -13.32 -36.34
C GLN A 434 10.00 -14.78 -35.90
N MET A 435 9.37 -15.28 -34.84
CA MET A 435 9.54 -16.68 -34.43
C MET A 435 8.46 -17.60 -35.04
N PRO A 436 8.84 -18.66 -35.78
CA PRO A 436 7.90 -19.68 -36.23
C PRO A 436 7.20 -20.34 -35.03
N LEU A 437 5.90 -20.62 -35.14
CA LEU A 437 5.10 -21.29 -34.10
C LEU A 437 5.70 -22.62 -33.60
N ALA A 438 6.57 -23.27 -34.38
CA ALA A 438 7.26 -24.50 -34.01
C ALA A 438 8.35 -24.32 -32.94
N GLU A 439 8.84 -23.09 -32.70
CA GLU A 439 9.89 -22.80 -31.70
C GLU A 439 9.34 -22.29 -30.36
N ILE A 440 8.11 -21.78 -30.32
CA ILE A 440 7.44 -21.29 -29.10
C ILE A 440 7.27 -22.41 -28.05
N SER A 441 7.20 -23.67 -28.49
CA SER A 441 7.05 -24.84 -27.61
C SER A 441 8.36 -25.41 -27.07
N LYS A 442 9.52 -24.89 -27.49
CA LYS A 442 10.81 -25.29 -26.93
C LYS A 442 11.15 -24.33 -25.80
N VAL A 443 11.16 -24.83 -24.57
CA VAL A 443 11.83 -24.13 -23.47
C VAL A 443 13.26 -23.87 -23.95
N PRO A 444 13.76 -22.62 -23.98
CA PRO A 444 15.11 -22.35 -24.41
C PRO A 444 16.08 -23.18 -23.55
N ASP A 445 16.92 -24.00 -24.18
CA ASP A 445 17.96 -24.76 -23.47
C ASP A 445 18.98 -23.82 -22.77
N ASP A 446 18.98 -22.53 -23.14
CA ASP A 446 19.72 -21.45 -22.50
C ASP A 446 18.77 -20.43 -21.84
N PRO A 447 18.71 -20.34 -20.49
CA PRO A 447 17.90 -19.34 -19.79
C PRO A 447 18.28 -17.88 -20.11
N ALA A 448 19.45 -17.61 -20.70
CA ALA A 448 19.84 -16.29 -21.19
C ALA A 448 19.16 -15.89 -22.52
N ALA A 449 18.53 -16.84 -23.22
CA ALA A 449 17.84 -16.60 -24.50
C ALA A 449 16.31 -16.40 -24.34
N ALA A 450 15.77 -16.51 -23.12
CA ALA A 450 14.37 -16.23 -22.87
C ALA A 450 14.06 -14.73 -23.07
N PRO A 451 12.92 -14.37 -23.68
CA PRO A 451 12.54 -12.97 -23.83
C PRO A 451 12.45 -12.31 -22.45
N TRP A 452 13.01 -11.10 -22.31
CA TRP A 452 12.98 -10.35 -21.06
C TRP A 452 11.56 -9.94 -20.64
N ILE A 453 10.57 -10.14 -21.52
CA ILE A 453 9.17 -9.83 -21.30
C ILE A 453 8.24 -10.80 -22.03
N ASP A 454 7.17 -11.19 -21.34
CA ASP A 454 6.13 -12.03 -21.91
C ASP A 454 5.18 -11.22 -22.82
N PRO A 455 4.80 -11.76 -24.00
CA PRO A 455 3.87 -11.08 -24.91
C PRO A 455 2.56 -10.60 -24.25
N PRO A 456 1.89 -11.36 -23.36
CA PRO A 456 0.69 -10.88 -22.66
C PRO A 456 0.90 -9.61 -21.83
N ALA A 457 2.09 -9.40 -21.25
CA ALA A 457 2.40 -8.18 -20.49
C ALA A 457 2.47 -6.95 -21.41
N ILE A 458 3.02 -7.12 -22.62
CA ILE A 458 3.01 -6.07 -23.66
C ILE A 458 1.57 -5.77 -24.07
N GLY A 459 0.77 -6.80 -24.32
CA GLY A 459 -0.65 -6.66 -24.66
C GLY A 459 -1.45 -5.96 -23.57
N GLN A 460 -1.20 -6.25 -22.30
CA GLN A 460 -1.81 -5.56 -21.16
C GLN A 460 -1.43 -4.08 -21.15
N LEU A 461 -0.15 -3.74 -21.33
CA LEU A 461 0.30 -2.35 -21.34
C LEU A 461 -0.38 -1.54 -22.46
N LYS A 462 -0.42 -2.08 -23.69
CA LYS A 462 -1.14 -1.43 -24.80
C LYS A 462 -2.59 -1.14 -24.44
N ARG A 463 -3.27 -2.14 -23.84
CA ARG A 463 -4.68 -2.00 -23.43
C ARG A 463 -4.85 -0.89 -22.40
N GLU A 464 -4.00 -0.84 -21.37
CA GLU A 464 -4.11 0.19 -20.34
C GLU A 464 -3.82 1.60 -20.89
N CYS A 465 -2.85 1.75 -21.79
CA CYS A 465 -2.59 3.02 -22.49
C CYS A 465 -3.79 3.47 -23.34
N VAL A 466 -4.33 2.57 -24.17
CA VAL A 466 -5.51 2.84 -25.01
C VAL A 466 -6.73 3.19 -24.16
N ARG A 467 -6.93 2.47 -23.04
CA ARG A 467 -7.98 2.76 -22.07
C ARG A 467 -7.84 4.17 -21.51
N PHE A 468 -6.63 4.59 -21.12
CA PHE A 468 -6.41 5.95 -20.62
C PHE A 468 -6.73 7.00 -21.69
N LEU A 469 -6.21 6.82 -22.91
CA LEU A 469 -6.47 7.75 -24.02
C LEU A 469 -7.97 7.88 -24.29
N SER A 470 -8.71 6.77 -24.20
CA SER A 470 -10.17 6.77 -24.30
C SER A 470 -10.83 7.58 -23.19
N ILE A 471 -10.37 7.44 -21.94
CA ILE A 471 -10.90 8.17 -20.79
C ILE A 471 -10.61 9.66 -20.95
N ALA A 472 -9.35 10.02 -21.26
CA ALA A 472 -8.92 11.40 -21.46
C ALA A 472 -9.69 12.10 -22.60
N ALA A 473 -9.97 11.38 -23.70
CA ALA A 473 -10.71 11.90 -24.85
C ALA A 473 -12.23 11.91 -24.68
N SER A 474 -12.76 11.26 -23.64
CA SER A 474 -14.21 11.10 -23.45
C SER A 474 -14.86 12.45 -23.21
N ASP A 475 -15.55 12.98 -24.22
CA ASP A 475 -16.20 14.30 -24.18
C ASP A 475 -15.25 15.50 -24.00
N ASN A 476 -13.93 15.31 -24.16
CA ASN A 476 -12.92 16.37 -23.98
C ASN A 476 -12.30 16.78 -25.32
N GLN A 477 -12.81 17.85 -25.93
CA GLN A 477 -12.31 18.30 -27.24
C GLN A 477 -10.82 18.68 -27.22
N LYS A 478 -10.33 19.29 -26.14
CA LYS A 478 -8.90 19.65 -26.01
C LYS A 478 -8.01 18.41 -26.03
N ALA A 479 -8.36 17.39 -25.23
CA ALA A 479 -7.62 16.13 -25.22
C ALA A 479 -7.73 15.39 -26.56
N GLN A 480 -8.90 15.39 -27.21
CA GLN A 480 -9.08 14.82 -28.55
C GLN A 480 -8.17 15.49 -29.59
N GLU A 481 -8.07 16.83 -29.55
CA GLU A 481 -7.20 17.60 -30.44
C GLU A 481 -5.72 17.36 -30.13
N GLU A 482 -5.32 17.37 -28.86
CA GLU A 482 -3.95 17.08 -28.43
C GLU A 482 -3.51 15.68 -28.85
N ILE A 483 -4.36 14.67 -28.64
CA ILE A 483 -4.08 13.29 -29.09
C ILE A 483 -3.94 13.23 -30.61
N ARG A 484 -4.77 13.96 -31.38
CA ARG A 484 -4.62 14.03 -32.84
C ARG A 484 -3.30 14.69 -33.25
N GLU A 485 -2.96 15.83 -32.65
CA GLU A 485 -1.77 16.62 -32.98
C GLU A 485 -0.46 15.90 -32.65
N LYS A 486 -0.51 14.95 -31.72
CA LYS A 486 0.61 14.05 -31.38
C LYS A 486 0.54 12.71 -32.11
N GLU A 487 -0.22 12.63 -33.21
CA GLU A 487 -0.41 11.42 -34.04
C GLU A 487 -1.02 10.20 -33.30
N GLY A 488 -1.49 10.41 -32.07
CA GLY A 488 -2.06 9.36 -31.23
C GLY A 488 -3.33 8.75 -31.81
N LEU A 489 -4.15 9.53 -32.54
CA LEU A 489 -5.34 9.00 -33.22
C LEU A 489 -4.98 7.88 -34.22
N VAL A 490 -3.91 8.06 -35.00
CA VAL A 490 -3.44 7.05 -35.96
C VAL A 490 -2.85 5.85 -35.22
N MET A 491 -2.14 6.08 -34.11
CA MET A 491 -1.61 5.01 -33.27
C MET A 491 -2.72 4.12 -32.70
N VAL A 492 -3.81 4.71 -32.19
CA VAL A 492 -4.98 3.98 -31.67
C VAL A 492 -5.72 3.23 -32.79
N LEU A 493 -5.82 3.79 -34.00
CA LEU A 493 -6.36 3.07 -35.15
C LEU A 493 -5.55 1.80 -35.47
N GLY A 494 -4.22 1.88 -35.32
CA GLY A 494 -3.33 0.72 -35.45
C GLY A 494 -3.63 -0.40 -34.44
N MET A 495 -4.21 -0.08 -33.29
CA MET A 495 -4.57 -1.04 -32.24
C MET A 495 -5.93 -1.73 -32.48
N CYS A 496 -6.63 -1.42 -33.57
CA CYS A 496 -7.91 -2.04 -33.93
C CYS A 496 -7.77 -3.41 -34.61
N GLN A 497 -6.54 -3.89 -34.81
CA GLN A 497 -6.25 -5.23 -35.32
C GLN A 497 -6.41 -6.28 -34.21
N ILE A 498 -6.59 -7.55 -34.59
CA ILE A 498 -6.56 -8.65 -33.63
C ILE A 498 -5.14 -8.77 -33.10
N ASP A 499 -4.98 -8.67 -31.77
CA ASP A 499 -3.72 -8.86 -31.08
C ASP A 499 -3.82 -10.17 -30.26
N ASP A 500 -3.04 -11.18 -30.64
CA ASP A 500 -3.07 -12.50 -30.01
C ASP A 500 -2.59 -12.44 -28.54
N SER A 501 -1.80 -11.42 -28.17
CA SER A 501 -1.32 -11.23 -26.81
C SER A 501 -2.37 -10.58 -25.89
N ASN A 502 -3.38 -9.92 -26.45
CA ASN A 502 -4.50 -9.38 -25.69
C ASN A 502 -5.78 -9.31 -26.56
N PRO A 503 -6.65 -10.33 -26.47
CA PRO A 503 -7.87 -10.39 -27.28
C PRO A 503 -8.83 -9.20 -27.07
N THR A 504 -8.74 -8.49 -25.94
CA THR A 504 -9.62 -7.34 -25.61
C THR A 504 -9.10 -5.99 -26.08
N LEU A 505 -7.87 -5.93 -26.62
CA LEU A 505 -7.25 -4.68 -27.05
C LEU A 505 -8.06 -3.99 -28.15
N ARG A 506 -8.60 -4.77 -29.08
CA ARG A 506 -9.40 -4.26 -30.20
C ARG A 506 -10.65 -3.53 -29.73
N GLU A 507 -11.38 -4.09 -28.77
CA GLU A 507 -12.61 -3.49 -28.23
C GLU A 507 -12.29 -2.19 -27.50
N HIS A 508 -11.20 -2.17 -26.74
CA HIS A 508 -10.72 -0.95 -26.09
C HIS A 508 -10.28 0.11 -27.11
N ALA A 509 -9.62 -0.28 -28.19
CA ALA A 509 -9.23 0.63 -29.27
C ALA A 509 -10.44 1.21 -29.99
N LEU A 510 -11.43 0.38 -30.35
CA LEU A 510 -12.67 0.85 -30.98
C LEU A 510 -13.43 1.82 -30.06
N PHE A 511 -13.46 1.55 -28.76
CA PHE A 511 -14.06 2.46 -27.78
C PHE A 511 -13.29 3.79 -27.68
N ALA A 512 -11.96 3.74 -27.70
CA ALA A 512 -11.11 4.94 -27.75
C ALA A 512 -11.35 5.77 -29.02
N ILE A 513 -11.45 5.12 -30.20
CA ILE A 513 -11.78 5.79 -31.47
C ILE A 513 -13.14 6.46 -31.40
N ARG A 514 -14.17 5.79 -30.87
CA ARG A 514 -15.47 6.43 -30.65
C ARG A 514 -15.33 7.72 -29.85
N ASN A 515 -14.61 7.69 -28.74
CA ASN A 515 -14.42 8.86 -27.88
C ASN A 515 -13.60 9.95 -28.56
N LEU A 516 -12.58 9.59 -29.35
CA LEU A 516 -11.74 10.52 -30.11
C LEU A 516 -12.48 11.21 -31.26
N LEU A 517 -13.49 10.57 -31.84
CA LEU A 517 -14.26 11.09 -32.98
C LEU A 517 -15.56 11.79 -32.57
N LYS A 518 -16.12 11.48 -31.40
CA LYS A 518 -17.40 12.02 -30.95
C LYS A 518 -17.33 13.55 -30.86
N GLY A 519 -18.13 14.23 -31.69
CA GLY A 519 -18.22 15.70 -31.73
C GLY A 519 -17.00 16.43 -32.30
N ASN A 520 -16.02 15.71 -32.89
CA ASN A 520 -14.78 16.31 -33.36
C ASN A 520 -14.60 16.18 -34.88
N GLU A 521 -15.03 17.21 -35.61
CA GLU A 521 -14.99 17.22 -37.08
C GLU A 521 -13.57 17.12 -37.64
N LYS A 522 -12.56 17.71 -36.98
CA LYS A 522 -11.16 17.62 -37.43
C LYS A 522 -10.64 16.18 -37.34
N ASN A 523 -10.95 15.49 -36.25
CA ASN A 523 -10.59 14.09 -36.10
C ASN A 523 -11.36 13.19 -37.09
N GLN A 524 -12.65 13.46 -37.30
CA GLN A 524 -13.46 12.77 -38.30
C GLN A 524 -12.93 12.97 -39.72
N ALA A 525 -12.55 14.20 -40.08
CA ALA A 525 -11.98 14.53 -41.38
C ALA A 525 -10.64 13.82 -41.60
N LEU A 526 -9.79 13.74 -40.57
CA LEU A 526 -8.56 12.96 -40.64
C LEU A 526 -8.84 11.48 -40.95
N VAL A 527 -9.80 10.86 -40.25
CA VAL A 527 -10.17 9.46 -40.48
C VAL A 527 -10.84 9.26 -41.84
N ALA A 528 -11.69 10.19 -42.28
CA ALA A 528 -12.35 10.15 -43.58
C ALA A 528 -11.35 10.31 -44.74
N GLY A 529 -10.24 11.00 -44.50
CA GLY A 529 -9.12 11.11 -45.45
C GLY A 529 -8.21 9.88 -45.49
N LEU A 530 -8.43 8.85 -44.66
CA LEU A 530 -7.65 7.61 -44.72
C LEU A 530 -8.16 6.72 -45.85
N GLU A 531 -7.27 6.43 -46.79
CA GLU A 531 -7.57 5.51 -47.88
C GLU A 531 -7.03 4.11 -47.58
N PRO A 532 -7.88 3.06 -47.58
CA PRO A 532 -7.39 1.70 -47.53
C PRO A 532 -6.59 1.44 -48.81
N ARG A 533 -5.38 0.90 -48.67
CA ARG A 533 -4.52 0.51 -49.82
C ARG A 533 -4.37 -1.00 -49.96
N TYR A 534 -4.21 -1.70 -48.84
CA TYR A 534 -3.93 -3.13 -48.81
C TYR A 534 -4.61 -3.80 -47.61
N LEU A 535 -4.87 -5.10 -47.73
CA LEU A 535 -5.29 -5.97 -46.64
C LEU A 535 -4.06 -6.66 -46.05
N VAL A 536 -3.82 -6.51 -44.75
CA VAL A 536 -2.69 -7.17 -44.07
C VAL A 536 -3.09 -8.61 -43.70
N GLY A 537 -2.38 -9.60 -44.26
CA GLY A 537 -2.52 -11.02 -43.95
C GLY A 537 -1.98 -11.39 -42.57
N ARG A 538 -2.28 -12.61 -42.08
CA ARG A 538 -1.88 -13.08 -40.73
C ARG A 538 -0.36 -13.05 -40.49
N ASN A 539 0.42 -13.21 -41.55
CA ASN A 539 1.89 -13.18 -41.54
C ASN A 539 2.47 -11.81 -41.92
N GLY A 540 1.65 -10.75 -42.00
CA GLY A 540 2.10 -9.41 -42.39
C GLY A 540 2.18 -9.18 -43.91
N GLU A 541 1.84 -10.16 -44.74
CA GLU A 541 1.73 -9.99 -46.19
C GLU A 541 0.72 -8.90 -46.55
N LEU A 542 1.08 -7.99 -47.45
CA LEU A 542 0.14 -7.06 -48.06
C LEU A 542 -0.59 -7.79 -49.19
N ARG A 543 -1.92 -7.89 -49.06
CA ARG A 543 -2.83 -8.46 -50.06
C ARG A 543 -3.66 -7.35 -50.67
N ASP A 544 -4.15 -7.56 -51.87
CA ASP A 544 -5.13 -6.66 -52.46
C ASP A 544 -6.35 -6.48 -51.57
N LEU A 545 -6.96 -5.30 -51.64
CA LEU A 545 -8.23 -5.05 -50.99
C LEU A 545 -9.32 -6.00 -51.52
N PRO A 546 -10.28 -6.41 -50.67
CA PRO A 546 -11.49 -7.05 -51.13
C PRO A 546 -12.19 -6.19 -52.20
N PRO A 547 -12.84 -6.78 -53.22
CA PRO A 547 -13.49 -6.03 -54.29
C PRO A 547 -14.44 -4.91 -53.81
N ALA A 548 -15.09 -5.11 -52.66
CA ALA A 548 -15.99 -4.14 -52.05
C ALA A 548 -15.31 -2.88 -51.48
N LEU A 549 -13.98 -2.90 -51.30
CA LEU A 549 -13.19 -1.80 -50.74
C LEU A 549 -12.25 -1.17 -51.77
N ARG A 550 -12.28 -1.64 -53.03
CA ARG A 550 -11.51 -1.04 -54.13
C ARG A 550 -12.26 0.19 -54.66
N PRO A 551 -11.61 1.35 -54.81
CA PRO A 551 -12.25 2.57 -55.32
C PRO A 551 -12.89 2.42 -56.72
N ASP A 552 -12.48 1.39 -57.47
CA ASP A 552 -12.64 1.26 -58.91
C ASP A 552 -13.03 -0.15 -59.38
N GLY A 553 -13.20 -1.11 -58.46
CA GLY A 553 -13.66 -2.47 -58.76
C GLY A 553 -12.74 -3.29 -59.69
N ARG A 554 -11.52 -2.81 -59.97
CA ARG A 554 -10.54 -3.48 -60.85
C ARG A 554 -9.35 -3.99 -60.05
N HIS A 555 -8.72 -5.04 -60.57
CA HIS A 555 -7.52 -5.62 -59.99
C HIS A 555 -6.35 -4.66 -60.16
N THR A 556 -5.65 -4.35 -59.07
CA THR A 556 -4.26 -3.90 -59.11
C THR A 556 -3.38 -5.11 -59.38
N GLN A 557 -3.40 -5.62 -60.61
CA GLN A 557 -2.22 -6.28 -61.15
C GLN A 557 -1.28 -5.18 -61.59
N ASP A 558 -0.17 -5.00 -60.86
CA ASP A 558 1.17 -4.65 -61.35
C ASP A 558 2.02 -4.11 -60.18
N PHE A 559 2.75 -5.01 -59.51
CA PHE A 559 4.23 -5.08 -59.42
C PHE A 559 4.67 -6.06 -58.33
#